data_AF-A0A2V6IHN7-F1
#
_entry.id   AF-A0A2V6IHN7-F1
#
_cell.length_a   1.000
_cell.length_b   1.000
_cell.length_c   1.000
_cell.angle_alpha   90.00
_cell.angle_beta   90.00
_cell.angle_gamma   90.00
#
_symmetry.space_group_name_H-M   'P 1'
#
loop_
_entity.id
_entity.type
_entity.pdbx_description
1 polymer ?
#
loop_
_entity_poly.entity_id
_entity_poly.type
_entity_poly.pdbx_seq_one_letter_code
_entity_poly.pdbx_strand_id
1 'polypeptide(L)'
;MSDERHEGQREFDLLDRVDLLIATLPPGDALRRELLDLRMEISQREEIFIEARQTIEKLEEVIKKVTSPANRIGTFLGNVGKETAHIVVGGADYYCNVDPRIPMAKLKKGTRVLVNEAFVIVGDLGFEPAGPVTKVTEVIGTDRLRVGNEHGTQSLVLQRSAQLTKTAVKQGDEVRVDSNYRMALEMMSAPGSHEHYLDNVPELPWSKVGGQERAIDAIKDAIELPLLHPHLFEKFHHATPKGFLLYGPPGCGKT
;
A
#
# COMPACT_ATOMS: atom_id res chain seq x y z
N MET A 1 -31.81 -58.63 10.13
CA MET A 1 -30.41 -58.81 9.66
C MET A 1 -29.94 -57.45 9.20
N SER A 2 -29.07 -56.72 9.86
CA SER A 2 -28.28 -57.01 11.07
C SER A 2 -27.95 -55.63 11.64
N ASP A 3 -28.38 -55.41 12.87
CA ASP A 3 -28.07 -54.25 13.68
C ASP A 3 -26.78 -54.58 14.43
N GLU A 4 -25.68 -53.92 14.10
CA GLU A 4 -24.45 -54.05 14.87
C GLU A 4 -23.51 -52.85 14.63
N ARG A 5 -23.09 -52.27 15.75
CA ARG A 5 -21.94 -51.37 15.97
C ARG A 5 -22.23 -49.86 15.89
N HIS A 6 -22.63 -49.32 17.05
CA HIS A 6 -21.92 -48.20 17.67
C HIS A 6 -22.19 -48.20 19.19
N GLU A 7 -21.64 -49.18 19.90
CA GLU A 7 -21.35 -49.03 21.33
C GLU A 7 -20.18 -48.04 21.46
N GLY A 8 -20.52 -46.75 21.44
CA GLY A 8 -19.61 -45.71 21.89
C GLY A 8 -19.35 -45.91 23.38
N GLN A 9 -18.08 -46.07 23.74
CA GLN A 9 -17.61 -45.91 25.11
C GLN A 9 -18.27 -44.65 25.70
N ARG A 10 -19.21 -44.82 26.64
CA ARG A 10 -19.68 -43.72 27.46
C ARG A 10 -18.51 -43.32 28.33
N GLU A 11 -17.77 -42.31 27.89
CA GLU A 11 -16.81 -41.61 28.72
C GLU A 11 -17.62 -40.98 29.86
N PHE A 12 -17.71 -41.67 31.00
CA PHE A 12 -18.42 -41.16 32.17
C PHE A 12 -17.87 -39.78 32.51
N ASP A 13 -18.78 -38.82 32.66
CA ASP A 13 -18.47 -37.46 33.08
C ASP A 13 -17.73 -37.49 34.42
N LEU A 14 -16.88 -36.51 34.68
CA LEU A 14 -16.04 -36.51 35.89
C LEU A 14 -16.91 -36.54 37.15
N LEU A 15 -18.06 -35.87 37.11
CA LEU A 15 -19.08 -35.92 38.17
C LEU A 15 -19.71 -37.32 38.32
N ASP A 16 -20.02 -38.03 37.24
CA ASP A 16 -20.61 -39.37 37.30
C ASP A 16 -19.67 -40.38 37.98
N ARG A 17 -18.37 -40.26 37.71
CA ARG A 17 -17.34 -41.10 38.34
C ARG A 17 -17.21 -40.81 39.83
N VAL A 18 -17.27 -39.52 40.20
CA VAL A 18 -17.23 -39.10 41.61
C VAL A 18 -18.50 -39.55 42.34
N ASP A 19 -19.67 -39.47 41.70
CA ASP A 19 -20.94 -39.95 42.25
C ASP A 19 -20.96 -41.47 42.46
N LEU A 20 -20.35 -42.23 41.54
CA LEU A 20 -20.17 -43.68 41.71
C LEU A 20 -19.27 -44.00 42.91
N LEU A 21 -18.16 -43.27 43.09
CA LEU A 21 -17.25 -43.45 44.22
C LEU A 21 -17.92 -43.11 45.56
N ILE A 22 -18.69 -42.02 45.62
CA ILE A 22 -19.47 -41.63 46.80
C ILE A 22 -20.51 -42.70 47.16
N ALA A 23 -21.15 -43.31 46.16
CA ALA A 23 -22.16 -44.35 46.36
C ALA A 23 -21.58 -45.66 46.93
N THR A 24 -20.30 -45.95 46.69
CA THR A 24 -19.60 -47.13 47.22
C THR A 24 -19.12 -47.00 48.67
N LEU A 25 -19.12 -45.79 49.24
CA LEU A 25 -18.57 -45.51 50.57
C LEU A 25 -19.65 -45.42 51.67
N PRO A 26 -19.42 -45.95 52.88
CA PRO A 26 -20.36 -45.83 54.00
C PRO A 26 -20.62 -44.38 54.43
N PRO A 27 -21.78 -44.05 55.03
CA PRO A 27 -22.15 -42.68 55.41
C PRO A 27 -21.24 -42.00 56.46
N GLY A 28 -20.42 -42.78 57.18
CA GLY A 28 -19.51 -42.27 58.22
C GLY A 28 -18.04 -42.19 57.82
N ASP A 29 -17.71 -42.46 56.54
CA ASP A 29 -16.32 -42.46 56.06
C ASP A 29 -15.80 -41.01 55.89
N ALA A 30 -14.58 -40.75 56.35
CA ALA A 30 -13.92 -39.45 56.20
C ALA A 30 -13.70 -39.10 54.71
N LEU A 31 -13.40 -40.10 53.87
CA LEU A 31 -13.19 -39.93 52.42
C LEU A 31 -14.47 -39.51 51.70
N ARG A 32 -15.64 -39.87 52.23
CA ARG A 32 -16.93 -39.48 51.65
C ARG A 32 -17.15 -37.97 51.70
N ARG A 33 -16.69 -37.32 52.77
CA ARG A 33 -16.79 -35.85 52.92
C ARG A 33 -15.89 -35.13 51.92
N GLU A 34 -14.64 -35.58 51.78
CA GLU A 34 -13.70 -35.02 50.81
C GLU A 34 -14.18 -35.18 49.37
N LEU A 35 -14.78 -36.34 49.02
CA LEU A 35 -15.36 -36.54 47.69
C LEU A 35 -16.59 -35.68 47.43
N LEU A 36 -17.41 -35.39 48.44
CA LEU A 36 -18.55 -34.46 48.31
C LEU A 36 -18.07 -33.01 48.09
N ASP A 37 -17.03 -32.59 48.80
CA ASP A 37 -16.40 -31.27 48.60
C ASP A 37 -15.78 -31.18 47.21
N LEU A 38 -15.05 -32.22 46.77
CA LEU A 38 -14.47 -32.30 45.42
C LEU A 38 -15.54 -32.31 44.33
N ARG A 39 -16.67 -32.99 44.54
CA ARG A 39 -17.82 -32.98 43.63
C ARG A 39 -18.37 -31.56 43.45
N MET A 40 -18.53 -30.81 44.54
CA MET A 40 -18.97 -29.42 44.49
C MET A 40 -17.97 -28.56 43.71
N GLU A 41 -16.68 -28.73 43.93
CA GLU A 41 -15.64 -27.98 43.22
C GLU A 41 -15.59 -28.31 41.73
N ILE A 42 -15.68 -29.59 41.35
CA ILE A 42 -15.76 -30.02 39.95
C ILE A 42 -17.00 -29.44 39.28
N SER A 43 -18.16 -29.52 39.93
CA SER A 43 -19.41 -28.97 39.41
C SER A 43 -19.33 -27.45 39.16
N GLN A 44 -18.73 -26.69 40.09
CA GLN A 44 -18.52 -25.26 39.91
C GLN A 44 -17.56 -24.95 38.76
N ARG A 45 -16.48 -25.73 38.61
CA ARG A 45 -15.51 -25.56 37.52
C ARG A 45 -16.11 -25.90 36.16
N GLU A 46 -16.93 -26.95 36.08
CA GLU A 46 -17.67 -27.30 34.87
C GLU A 46 -18.65 -26.20 34.46
N GLU A 47 -19.37 -25.61 35.44
CA GLU A 47 -20.25 -24.47 35.19
C GLU A 47 -19.48 -23.27 34.62
N ILE A 48 -18.36 -22.89 35.25
CA ILE A 48 -17.48 -21.82 34.77
C ILE A 48 -16.93 -22.14 33.36
N PHE A 49 -16.55 -23.39 33.11
CA PHE A 49 -16.01 -23.80 31.82
C PHE A 49 -17.06 -23.72 30.71
N ILE A 50 -18.30 -24.13 31.00
CA ILE A 50 -19.43 -24.01 30.08
C ILE A 50 -19.71 -22.53 29.78
N GLU A 51 -19.74 -21.66 30.81
CA GLU A 51 -19.94 -20.22 30.64
C GLU A 51 -18.82 -19.58 29.80
N ALA A 52 -17.56 -19.92 30.08
CA ALA A 52 -16.41 -19.44 29.32
C ALA A 52 -16.50 -19.87 27.84
N ARG A 53 -16.85 -21.13 27.58
CA ARG A 53 -17.02 -21.67 26.22
C ARG A 53 -18.15 -20.99 25.48
N GLN A 54 -19.30 -20.76 26.12
CA GLN A 54 -20.41 -20.01 25.53
C GLN A 54 -20.01 -18.56 25.22
N THR A 55 -19.18 -17.95 26.07
CA THR A 55 -18.69 -16.58 25.85
C THR A 55 -17.75 -16.53 24.64
N ILE A 56 -16.85 -17.50 24.51
CA ILE A 56 -15.96 -17.62 23.34
C ILE A 56 -16.77 -17.83 22.06
N GLU A 57 -17.74 -18.74 22.07
CA GLU A 57 -18.59 -19.01 20.90
C GLU A 57 -19.39 -17.76 20.49
N LYS A 58 -19.95 -17.02 21.45
CA LYS A 58 -20.61 -15.72 21.19
C LYS A 58 -19.64 -14.71 20.56
N LEU A 59 -18.42 -14.60 21.08
CA LEU A 59 -17.39 -13.71 20.52
C LEU A 59 -17.02 -14.11 19.08
N GLU A 60 -16.88 -15.40 18.81
CA GLU A 60 -16.63 -15.93 17.46
C GLU A 60 -17.79 -15.63 16.51
N GLU A 61 -19.03 -15.73 16.97
CA GLU A 61 -20.22 -15.40 16.18
C GLU A 61 -20.28 -13.90 15.83
N VAL A 62 -19.95 -13.03 16.80
CA VAL A 62 -19.82 -11.58 16.57
C VAL A 62 -18.76 -11.31 15.52
N ILE A 63 -17.58 -11.94 15.62
CA ILE A 63 -16.52 -11.79 14.63
C ILE A 63 -17.01 -12.25 13.25
N LYS A 64 -17.68 -13.40 13.15
CA LYS A 64 -18.20 -13.93 11.89
C LYS A 64 -19.19 -12.98 11.21
N LYS A 65 -20.14 -12.42 11.98
CA LYS A 65 -21.10 -11.41 11.49
C LYS A 65 -20.40 -10.17 10.95
N VAL A 66 -19.40 -9.72 11.69
CA VAL A 66 -18.59 -8.54 11.39
C VAL A 66 -17.64 -8.79 10.19
N THR A 67 -17.36 -10.04 9.82
CA THR A 67 -16.56 -10.39 8.62
C THR A 67 -17.36 -10.79 7.38
N SER A 68 -18.69 -10.67 7.41
CA SER A 68 -19.60 -11.17 6.37
C SER A 68 -19.46 -10.48 4.99
N PRO A 69 -19.95 -11.07 3.87
CA PRO A 69 -19.43 -10.81 2.52
C PRO A 69 -19.81 -9.46 1.88
N ALA A 70 -20.52 -8.57 2.57
CA ALA A 70 -20.84 -7.22 2.10
C ALA A 70 -19.87 -6.15 2.65
N ASN A 71 -18.60 -6.52 2.84
CA ASN A 71 -17.58 -5.61 3.33
C ASN A 71 -17.34 -4.46 2.33
N ARG A 72 -17.23 -3.26 2.86
CA ARG A 72 -16.84 -2.07 2.09
C ARG A 72 -15.33 -2.09 1.87
N ILE A 73 -14.90 -1.49 0.77
CA ILE A 73 -13.48 -1.30 0.48
C ILE A 73 -13.15 0.17 0.69
N GLY A 74 -12.08 0.42 1.43
CA GLY A 74 -11.53 1.76 1.65
C GLY A 74 -10.05 1.85 1.30
N THR A 75 -9.53 3.07 1.24
CA THR A 75 -8.08 3.34 1.13
C THR A 75 -7.52 3.64 2.51
N PHE A 76 -6.44 2.96 2.90
CA PHE A 76 -5.74 3.21 4.16
C PHE A 76 -4.82 4.43 4.03
N LEU A 77 -5.06 5.48 4.84
CA LEU A 77 -4.34 6.75 4.79
C LEU A 77 -3.21 6.84 5.81
N GLY A 78 -3.24 6.02 6.87
CA GLY A 78 -2.17 5.96 7.86
C GLY A 78 -2.65 5.47 9.23
N ASN A 79 -1.69 5.20 10.11
CA ASN A 79 -1.94 4.90 11.51
C ASN A 79 -1.92 6.18 12.35
N VAL A 80 -2.83 6.28 13.31
CA VAL A 80 -2.97 7.44 14.20
C VAL A 80 -2.66 7.06 15.64
N GLY A 81 -3.01 5.84 16.02
CA GLY A 81 -2.73 5.26 17.34
C GLY A 81 -2.19 3.83 17.23
N LYS A 82 -2.19 3.11 18.36
CA LYS A 82 -1.74 1.70 18.41
C LYS A 82 -2.68 0.76 17.65
N GLU A 83 -3.99 1.00 17.73
CA GLU A 83 -5.03 0.16 17.12
C GLU A 83 -6.01 0.98 16.27
N THR A 84 -5.74 2.28 16.08
CA THR A 84 -6.60 3.21 15.35
C THR A 84 -5.93 3.66 14.06
N ALA A 85 -6.67 3.53 12.98
CA ALA A 85 -6.28 3.85 11.61
C ALA A 85 -7.15 4.97 11.03
N HIS A 86 -6.56 5.75 10.13
CA HIS A 86 -7.26 6.71 9.29
C HIS A 86 -7.48 6.09 7.91
N ILE A 87 -8.74 6.04 7.47
CA ILE A 87 -9.15 5.45 6.19
C ILE A 87 -10.13 6.37 5.47
N VAL A 88 -10.26 6.19 4.17
CA VAL A 88 -11.35 6.78 3.37
C VAL A 88 -12.21 5.68 2.78
N VAL A 89 -13.53 5.79 2.95
CA VAL A 89 -14.52 4.85 2.41
C VAL A 89 -15.62 5.66 1.74
N GLY A 90 -15.82 5.45 0.44
CA GLY A 90 -16.83 6.19 -0.34
C GLY A 90 -16.64 7.71 -0.31
N GLY A 91 -15.39 8.18 -0.32
CA GLY A 91 -15.04 9.61 -0.29
C GLY A 91 -15.06 10.28 1.08
N ALA A 92 -15.57 9.62 2.14
CA ALA A 92 -15.59 10.15 3.50
C ALA A 92 -14.43 9.62 4.34
N ASP A 93 -13.83 10.49 5.17
CA ASP A 93 -12.73 10.17 6.08
C ASP A 93 -13.26 9.55 7.38
N TYR A 94 -12.63 8.46 7.83
CA TYR A 94 -12.97 7.76 9.07
C TYR A 94 -11.71 7.46 9.89
N TYR A 95 -11.81 7.69 11.20
CA TYR A 95 -10.91 7.10 12.18
C TYR A 95 -11.57 5.84 12.73
N CYS A 96 -10.91 4.70 12.56
CA CYS A 96 -11.48 3.41 12.88
C CYS A 96 -10.49 2.51 13.61
N ASN A 97 -11.03 1.54 14.34
CA ASN A 97 -10.21 0.49 14.92
C ASN A 97 -9.82 -0.53 13.86
N VAL A 98 -8.76 -1.27 14.14
CA VAL A 98 -8.33 -2.40 13.31
C VAL A 98 -8.50 -3.68 14.10
N ASP A 99 -8.95 -4.74 13.43
CA ASP A 99 -9.04 -6.07 14.01
C ASP A 99 -7.67 -6.49 14.60
N PRO A 100 -7.62 -6.93 15.88
CA PRO A 100 -6.38 -7.34 16.55
C PRO A 100 -5.61 -8.45 15.84
N ARG A 101 -6.27 -9.24 14.97
CA ARG A 101 -5.65 -10.30 14.18
C ARG A 101 -4.76 -9.76 13.05
N ILE A 102 -4.85 -8.46 12.73
CA ILE A 102 -4.11 -7.83 11.64
C ILE A 102 -3.00 -6.95 12.23
N PRO A 103 -1.72 -7.34 12.06
CA PRO A 103 -0.62 -6.51 12.51
C PRO A 103 -0.59 -5.17 11.78
N MET A 104 -0.50 -4.05 12.51
CA MET A 104 -0.38 -2.71 11.91
C MET A 104 0.81 -2.57 10.96
N ALA A 105 1.90 -3.29 11.23
CA ALA A 105 3.07 -3.28 10.36
C ALA A 105 2.80 -3.83 8.95
N LYS A 106 1.74 -4.62 8.76
CA LYS A 106 1.35 -5.15 7.45
C LYS A 106 0.62 -4.09 6.61
N LEU A 107 -0.13 -3.20 7.24
CA LEU A 107 -0.88 -2.15 6.55
C LEU A 107 0.07 -1.05 6.07
N LYS A 108 0.04 -0.79 4.77
CA LYS A 108 0.87 0.23 4.15
C LYS A 108 -0.01 1.37 3.67
N LYS A 109 0.48 2.59 3.88
CA LYS A 109 -0.18 3.81 3.38
C LYS A 109 -0.49 3.67 1.89
N GLY A 110 -1.77 3.76 1.53
CA GLY A 110 -2.29 3.64 0.16
C GLY A 110 -2.78 2.25 -0.24
N THR A 111 -2.74 1.25 0.64
CA THR A 111 -3.38 -0.05 0.36
C THR A 111 -4.89 0.03 0.51
N ARG A 112 -5.59 -0.85 -0.20
CA ARG A 112 -7.02 -1.08 -0.01
C ARG A 112 -7.23 -1.96 1.20
N VAL A 113 -8.19 -1.59 2.03
CA VAL A 113 -8.57 -2.32 3.24
C VAL A 113 -10.03 -2.75 3.16
N LEU A 114 -10.31 -3.95 3.70
CA LEU A 114 -11.67 -4.42 3.91
C LEU A 114 -12.19 -3.84 5.22
N VAL A 115 -13.40 -3.32 5.15
CA VAL A 115 -14.06 -2.61 6.23
C VAL A 115 -15.45 -3.19 6.39
N ASN A 116 -15.80 -3.55 7.62
CA ASN A 116 -17.12 -4.07 7.92
C ASN A 116 -18.18 -2.97 8.11
N GLU A 117 -19.40 -3.35 8.46
CA GLU A 117 -20.51 -2.41 8.70
C GLU A 117 -20.26 -1.46 9.89
N ALA A 118 -19.43 -1.87 10.86
CA ALA A 118 -19.03 -1.04 12.00
C ALA A 118 -17.80 -0.16 11.69
N PHE A 119 -17.38 -0.09 10.42
CA PHE A 119 -16.20 0.63 9.96
C PHE A 119 -14.85 0.17 10.51
N VAL A 120 -14.76 -1.04 11.07
CA VAL A 120 -13.49 -1.62 11.55
C VAL A 120 -12.77 -2.31 10.39
N ILE A 121 -11.44 -2.16 10.33
CA ILE A 121 -10.60 -2.82 9.33
C ILE A 121 -10.50 -4.32 9.66
N VAL A 122 -10.96 -5.17 8.75
CA VAL A 122 -10.98 -6.64 8.88
C VAL A 122 -10.07 -7.35 7.88
N GLY A 123 -9.42 -6.61 6.98
CA GLY A 123 -8.50 -7.21 6.01
C GLY A 123 -7.67 -6.19 5.24
N ASP A 124 -6.55 -6.65 4.69
CA ASP A 124 -5.68 -5.92 3.77
C ASP A 124 -5.77 -6.57 2.39
N LEU A 125 -6.09 -5.76 1.37
CA LEU A 125 -6.18 -6.18 -0.03
C LEU A 125 -4.96 -5.73 -0.86
N GLY A 126 -4.00 -5.04 -0.24
CA GLY A 126 -2.83 -4.50 -0.92
C GLY A 126 -3.15 -3.30 -1.81
N PHE A 127 -2.20 -2.89 -2.64
CA PHE A 127 -2.37 -1.74 -3.52
C PHE A 127 -3.37 -2.05 -4.64
N GLU A 128 -4.23 -1.08 -4.97
CA GLU A 128 -5.07 -1.18 -6.16
C GLU A 128 -4.18 -1.18 -7.41
N PRO A 129 -4.34 -2.10 -8.38
CA PRO A 129 -3.55 -2.08 -9.62
C PRO A 129 -4.18 -1.22 -10.72
N ALA A 130 -5.46 -0.91 -10.61
CA ALA A 130 -6.19 -0.06 -11.56
C ALA A 130 -6.43 1.33 -10.96
N GLY A 131 -6.80 2.31 -11.77
CA GLY A 131 -7.15 3.64 -11.28
C GLY A 131 -6.83 4.75 -12.28
N PRO A 132 -7.23 5.99 -11.98
CA PRO A 132 -6.89 7.13 -12.80
C PRO A 132 -5.38 7.39 -12.78
N VAL A 133 -4.87 7.96 -13.87
CA VAL A 133 -3.48 8.45 -13.96
C VAL A 133 -3.51 9.96 -14.13
N THR A 134 -2.58 10.65 -13.49
CA THR A 134 -2.47 12.11 -13.53
C THR A 134 -1.02 12.56 -13.52
N LYS A 135 -0.76 13.76 -14.03
CA LYS A 135 0.57 14.35 -14.11
C LYS A 135 0.90 15.13 -12.84
N VAL A 136 2.12 14.96 -12.35
CA VAL A 136 2.66 15.70 -11.21
C VAL A 136 3.03 17.10 -11.66
N THR A 137 2.37 18.11 -11.10
CA THR A 137 2.66 19.52 -11.39
C THR A 137 3.67 20.10 -10.41
N GLU A 138 3.68 19.63 -9.16
CA GLU A 138 4.60 20.11 -8.12
C GLU A 138 4.83 19.02 -7.07
N VAL A 139 6.06 18.88 -6.59
CA VAL A 139 6.39 17.99 -5.46
C VAL A 139 6.44 18.84 -4.19
N ILE A 140 5.54 18.56 -3.23
CA ILE A 140 5.39 19.36 -2.00
C ILE A 140 6.01 18.59 -0.84
N GLY A 141 7.28 18.87 -0.55
CA GLY A 141 8.03 18.17 0.49
C GLY A 141 8.23 16.69 0.14
N THR A 142 8.20 15.82 1.16
CA THR A 142 8.49 14.39 0.98
C THR A 142 7.25 13.51 0.80
N ASP A 143 6.08 13.94 1.28
CA ASP A 143 4.89 13.09 1.40
C ASP A 143 3.69 13.55 0.55
N ARG A 144 3.77 14.70 -0.13
CA ARG A 144 2.64 15.26 -0.90
C ARG A 144 3.04 15.64 -2.31
N LEU A 145 2.09 15.52 -3.22
CA LEU A 145 2.22 15.86 -4.64
C LEU A 145 1.04 16.74 -5.03
N ARG A 146 1.29 17.84 -5.74
CA ARG A 146 0.24 18.50 -6.52
C ARG A 146 0.17 17.82 -7.88
N VAL A 147 -1.03 17.46 -8.27
CA VAL A 147 -1.34 16.80 -9.53
C VAL A 147 -2.41 17.59 -10.28
N GLY A 148 -2.48 17.42 -11.59
CA GLY A 148 -3.49 18.05 -12.42
C GLY A 148 -2.99 18.30 -13.83
N ASN A 149 -3.82 18.96 -14.62
CA ASN A 149 -3.46 19.31 -15.98
C ASN A 149 -2.47 20.49 -15.99
N GLU A 150 -1.63 20.57 -17.02
CA GLU A 150 -0.58 21.58 -17.16
C GLU A 150 -1.10 23.04 -17.09
N HIS A 151 -2.38 23.25 -17.40
CA HIS A 151 -3.02 24.58 -17.36
C HIS A 151 -3.56 25.00 -15.98
N GLY A 152 -3.37 24.20 -14.93
CA GLY A 152 -3.58 24.60 -13.53
C GLY A 152 -5.04 24.78 -13.08
N THR A 153 -6.02 24.67 -13.97
CA THR A 153 -7.46 24.91 -13.69
C THR A 153 -8.11 23.84 -12.82
N GLN A 154 -7.50 22.65 -12.67
CA GLN A 154 -7.99 21.55 -11.84
C GLN A 154 -6.81 20.86 -11.15
N SER A 155 -6.19 21.54 -10.19
CA SER A 155 -5.09 20.97 -9.40
C SER A 155 -5.59 20.38 -8.08
N LEU A 156 -5.12 19.19 -7.75
CA LEU A 156 -5.40 18.46 -6.51
C LEU A 156 -4.09 18.19 -5.77
N VAL A 157 -4.16 18.12 -4.44
CA VAL A 157 -3.02 17.71 -3.62
C VAL A 157 -3.28 16.32 -3.07
N LEU A 158 -2.40 15.39 -3.42
CA LEU A 158 -2.47 13.99 -3.00
C LEU A 158 -1.33 13.66 -2.05
N GLN A 159 -1.58 12.72 -1.14
CA GLN A 159 -0.52 12.11 -0.33
C GLN A 159 0.18 10.99 -1.11
N ARG A 160 1.44 10.72 -0.79
CA ARG A 160 2.21 9.62 -1.41
C ARG A 160 1.95 8.32 -0.66
N SER A 161 1.75 7.24 -1.40
CA SER A 161 1.74 5.88 -0.86
C SER A 161 3.10 5.48 -0.33
N ALA A 162 3.13 4.43 0.49
CA ALA A 162 4.37 3.84 0.97
C ALA A 162 5.27 3.31 -0.15
N GLN A 163 4.71 2.99 -1.33
CA GLN A 163 5.48 2.57 -2.50
C GLN A 163 6.15 3.77 -3.18
N LEU A 164 5.42 4.89 -3.31
CA LEU A 164 5.95 6.11 -3.91
C LEU A 164 6.95 6.85 -3.03
N THR A 165 6.91 6.73 -1.70
CA THR A 165 7.87 7.40 -0.81
C THR A 165 9.32 6.99 -1.11
N LYS A 166 9.54 5.79 -1.66
CA LYS A 166 10.88 5.27 -2.01
C LYS A 166 11.37 5.71 -3.39
N THR A 167 10.49 6.24 -4.23
CA THR A 167 10.79 6.58 -5.62
C THR A 167 11.04 8.09 -5.75
N ALA A 168 12.04 8.49 -6.51
CA ALA A 168 12.27 9.91 -6.82
C ALA A 168 11.25 10.37 -7.86
N VAL A 169 10.23 11.11 -7.42
CA VAL A 169 9.19 11.71 -8.29
C VAL A 169 9.58 13.14 -8.59
N LYS A 170 9.43 13.56 -9.85
CA LYS A 170 9.72 14.90 -10.36
C LYS A 170 8.47 15.50 -10.98
N GLN A 171 8.52 16.81 -11.19
CA GLN A 171 7.51 17.50 -11.98
C GLN A 171 7.49 16.94 -13.41
N GLY A 172 6.29 16.69 -13.92
CA GLY A 172 6.06 16.09 -15.23
C GLY A 172 5.88 14.58 -15.21
N ASP A 173 6.24 13.90 -14.13
CA ASP A 173 6.01 12.46 -13.99
C ASP A 173 4.51 12.15 -13.94
N GLU A 174 4.14 10.97 -14.43
CA GLU A 174 2.79 10.46 -14.30
C GLU A 174 2.70 9.52 -13.10
N VAL A 175 1.64 9.68 -12.32
CA VAL A 175 1.36 8.83 -11.16
C VAL A 175 -0.06 8.31 -11.24
N ARG A 176 -0.23 7.04 -10.87
CA ARG A 176 -1.55 6.46 -10.69
C ARG A 176 -2.09 6.85 -9.32
N VAL A 177 -3.37 7.17 -9.25
CA VAL A 177 -4.05 7.62 -8.04
C VAL A 177 -5.11 6.64 -7.61
N ASP A 178 -5.51 6.70 -6.35
CA ASP A 178 -6.62 5.90 -5.84
C ASP A 178 -7.97 6.46 -6.30
N SER A 179 -8.99 5.62 -6.24
CA SER A 179 -10.35 5.98 -6.66
C SER A 179 -10.95 7.18 -5.91
N ASN A 180 -10.48 7.48 -4.69
CA ASN A 180 -10.96 8.62 -3.90
C ASN A 180 -10.12 9.90 -4.10
N TYR A 181 -9.10 9.90 -4.96
CA TYR A 181 -8.20 11.04 -5.18
C TYR A 181 -7.63 11.61 -3.86
N ARG A 182 -7.18 10.73 -2.96
CA ARG A 182 -6.46 11.10 -1.73
C ARG A 182 -5.00 10.67 -1.78
N MET A 183 -4.68 9.64 -2.56
CA MET A 183 -3.39 8.96 -2.57
C MET A 183 -2.87 8.79 -3.99
N ALA A 184 -1.62 9.18 -4.22
CA ALA A 184 -0.82 8.71 -5.34
C ALA A 184 -0.22 7.35 -4.96
N LEU A 185 -0.43 6.33 -5.79
CA LEU A 185 -0.15 4.93 -5.49
C LEU A 185 1.19 4.46 -6.04
N GLU A 186 1.46 4.73 -7.31
CA GLU A 186 2.72 4.37 -7.97
C GLU A 186 3.04 5.32 -9.13
N MET A 187 4.28 5.27 -9.58
CA MET A 187 4.72 6.00 -10.76
C MET A 187 4.37 5.18 -11.99
N MET A 188 3.77 5.82 -12.97
CA MET A 188 3.58 5.24 -14.30
C MET A 188 4.81 5.60 -15.13
N SER A 189 5.51 4.59 -15.64
CA SER A 189 6.52 4.82 -16.67
C SER A 189 5.80 5.30 -17.92
N ALA A 190 5.83 6.60 -18.20
CA ALA A 190 5.30 7.11 -19.45
C ALA A 190 6.18 6.58 -20.60
N PRO A 191 5.62 5.88 -21.59
CA PRO A 191 6.37 5.56 -22.82
C PRO A 191 6.73 6.82 -23.62
N GLY A 192 6.08 7.96 -23.33
CA GLY A 192 6.13 9.18 -24.14
C GLY A 192 7.24 10.18 -23.82
N SER A 193 7.99 10.04 -22.71
CA SER A 193 9.13 10.94 -22.47
C SER A 193 10.32 10.68 -23.40
N HIS A 194 10.29 9.56 -24.13
CA HIS A 194 11.24 9.22 -25.18
C HIS A 194 10.82 9.70 -26.58
N GLU A 195 9.57 10.15 -26.77
CA GLU A 195 9.01 10.37 -28.11
C GLU A 195 9.51 11.66 -28.80
N HIS A 196 10.27 12.49 -28.07
CA HIS A 196 10.88 13.71 -28.60
C HIS A 196 12.41 13.76 -28.52
N TYR A 197 13.04 12.69 -28.02
CA TYR A 197 14.48 12.52 -28.23
C TYR A 197 14.64 11.69 -29.48
N LEU A 198 15.32 12.26 -30.49
CA LEU A 198 15.91 11.45 -31.54
C LEU A 198 16.99 10.60 -30.87
N ASP A 199 16.61 9.44 -30.29
CA ASP A 199 17.55 8.48 -29.70
C ASP A 199 18.59 7.99 -30.73
N ASN A 200 18.27 8.16 -32.02
CA ASN A 200 19.18 7.92 -33.13
C ASN A 200 19.36 9.21 -33.95
N VAL A 201 20.33 10.04 -33.58
CA VAL A 201 20.90 11.02 -34.50
C VAL A 201 21.85 10.26 -35.42
N PRO A 202 21.55 10.15 -36.74
CA PRO A 202 22.48 9.50 -37.66
C PRO A 202 23.82 10.26 -37.67
N GLU A 203 24.93 9.54 -37.53
CA GLU A 203 26.26 10.13 -37.62
C GLU A 203 26.48 10.70 -39.03
N LEU A 204 26.40 12.02 -39.16
CA LEU A 204 26.59 12.73 -40.43
C LEU A 204 27.90 13.53 -40.37
N PRO A 205 28.97 13.08 -41.04
CA PRO A 205 30.25 13.77 -40.99
C PRO A 205 30.18 15.10 -41.76
N TRP A 206 30.96 16.10 -41.32
CA TRP A 206 31.04 17.41 -41.96
C TRP A 206 31.33 17.37 -43.47
N SER A 207 32.00 16.32 -43.95
CA SER A 207 32.27 16.09 -45.38
C SER A 207 31.02 15.87 -46.23
N LYS A 208 29.87 15.58 -45.62
CA LYS A 208 28.57 15.46 -46.31
C LYS A 208 27.86 16.80 -46.48
N VAL A 209 28.33 17.86 -45.84
CA VAL A 209 27.76 19.21 -45.94
C VAL A 209 28.53 20.00 -47.00
N GLY A 210 27.95 20.18 -48.19
CA GLY A 210 28.57 20.90 -49.29
C GLY A 210 28.32 22.41 -49.26
N GLY A 211 29.33 23.21 -49.60
CA GLY A 211 29.19 24.64 -49.89
C GLY A 211 28.97 25.56 -48.67
N GLN A 212 29.13 25.04 -47.44
CA GLN A 212 28.87 25.76 -46.19
C GLN A 212 30.12 25.89 -45.29
N GLU A 213 31.32 25.87 -45.87
CA GLU A 213 32.60 25.87 -45.15
C GLU A 213 32.67 26.95 -44.06
N ARG A 214 32.31 28.20 -44.38
CA ARG A 214 32.30 29.31 -43.41
C ARG A 214 31.36 29.08 -42.23
N ALA A 215 30.20 28.47 -42.46
CA ALA A 215 29.24 28.18 -41.41
C ALA A 215 29.72 27.00 -40.54
N ILE A 216 30.32 25.98 -41.16
CA ILE A 216 30.91 24.83 -40.47
C ILE A 216 32.05 25.31 -39.55
N ASP A 217 32.96 26.13 -40.05
CA ASP A 217 34.08 26.66 -39.26
C ASP A 217 33.57 27.50 -38.07
N ALA A 218 32.58 28.36 -38.29
CA ALA A 218 31.97 29.13 -37.20
C ALA A 218 31.30 28.25 -36.13
N ILE A 219 30.66 27.15 -36.53
CA ILE A 219 30.05 26.19 -35.59
C ILE A 219 31.15 25.44 -34.82
N LYS A 220 32.21 24.97 -35.49
CA LYS A 220 33.34 24.31 -34.86
C LYS A 220 34.04 25.22 -33.87
N ASP A 221 34.33 26.45 -34.25
CA ASP A 221 34.97 27.42 -33.37
C ASP A 221 34.10 27.68 -32.13
N ALA A 222 32.79 27.74 -32.29
CA ALA A 222 31.93 28.06 -31.17
C ALA A 222 31.59 26.85 -30.27
N ILE A 223 31.69 25.61 -30.77
CA ILE A 223 31.40 24.38 -30.00
C ILE A 223 32.69 23.66 -29.58
N GLU A 224 33.59 23.39 -30.53
CA GLU A 224 34.81 22.60 -30.31
C GLU A 224 35.86 23.40 -29.52
N LEU A 225 36.12 24.69 -29.81
CA LEU A 225 37.16 25.46 -29.07
C LEU A 225 36.88 25.55 -27.56
N PRO A 226 35.65 25.85 -27.09
CA PRO A 226 35.37 25.84 -25.65
C PRO A 226 35.55 24.46 -24.99
N LEU A 227 35.22 23.39 -25.70
CA LEU A 227 35.35 22.01 -25.21
C LEU A 227 36.82 21.54 -25.18
N LEU A 228 37.61 21.91 -26.19
CA LEU A 228 39.02 21.54 -26.31
C LEU A 228 39.94 22.40 -25.43
N HIS A 229 39.58 23.67 -25.19
CA HIS A 229 40.40 24.63 -24.46
C HIS A 229 39.67 25.37 -23.31
N PRO A 230 39.03 24.65 -22.37
CA PRO A 230 38.23 25.27 -21.30
C PRO A 230 39.04 26.24 -20.42
N HIS A 231 40.31 25.90 -20.14
CA HIS A 231 41.22 26.71 -19.33
C HIS A 231 41.54 28.08 -19.96
N LEU A 232 41.53 28.20 -21.30
CA LEU A 232 41.72 29.50 -21.96
C LEU A 232 40.46 30.36 -21.83
N PHE A 233 39.28 29.78 -22.04
CA PHE A 233 38.01 30.49 -21.92
C PHE A 233 37.75 30.97 -20.49
N GLU A 234 38.12 30.19 -19.48
CA GLU A 234 38.05 30.57 -18.07
C GLU A 234 39.01 31.72 -17.75
N LYS A 235 40.26 31.63 -18.22
CA LYS A 235 41.30 32.66 -18.01
C LYS A 235 40.94 34.01 -18.65
N PHE A 236 40.30 34.00 -19.81
CA PHE A 236 39.90 35.21 -20.52
C PHE A 236 38.46 35.65 -20.20
N HIS A 237 37.79 34.98 -19.25
CA HIS A 237 36.39 35.25 -18.87
C HIS A 237 35.42 35.30 -20.06
N HIS A 238 35.68 34.49 -21.10
CA HIS A 238 34.81 34.39 -22.27
C HIS A 238 33.65 33.45 -21.97
N ALA A 239 32.42 33.91 -22.20
CA ALA A 239 31.22 33.10 -22.05
C ALA A 239 31.14 32.06 -23.16
N THR A 240 30.98 30.79 -22.79
CA THR A 240 30.69 29.71 -23.75
C THR A 240 29.28 29.90 -24.33
N PRO A 241 29.11 29.90 -25.65
CA PRO A 241 27.78 30.03 -26.26
C PRO A 241 26.89 28.86 -25.84
N LYS A 242 25.65 29.15 -25.42
CA LYS A 242 24.67 28.14 -24.97
C LYS A 242 23.75 27.61 -26.08
N GLY A 243 23.83 28.20 -27.27
CA GLY A 243 22.98 27.83 -28.41
C GLY A 243 23.34 28.61 -29.66
N PHE A 244 22.90 28.09 -30.81
CA PHE A 244 23.17 28.61 -32.13
C PHE A 244 21.87 28.80 -32.89
N LEU A 245 21.79 29.87 -33.67
CA LEU A 245 20.68 30.11 -34.58
C LEU A 245 21.14 29.82 -36.00
N LEU A 246 20.68 28.71 -36.57
CA LEU A 246 20.86 28.41 -37.98
C LEU A 246 19.70 29.05 -38.75
N TYR A 247 19.99 30.10 -39.53
CA TYR A 247 19.00 30.78 -40.37
C TYR A 247 19.38 30.71 -41.84
N GLY A 248 18.38 30.64 -42.71
CA GLY A 248 18.56 30.62 -44.16
C GLY A 248 17.34 30.06 -44.89
N PRO A 249 17.32 30.12 -46.24
CA PRO A 249 16.21 29.60 -47.05
C PRO A 249 15.90 28.12 -46.75
N PRO A 250 14.64 27.66 -46.87
CA PRO A 250 14.30 26.25 -46.64
C PRO A 250 15.09 25.34 -47.60
N GLY A 251 15.53 24.17 -47.12
CA GLY A 251 16.33 23.22 -47.90
C GLY A 251 17.85 23.43 -47.90
N CYS A 252 18.39 24.43 -47.20
CA CYS A 252 19.83 24.73 -47.18
C CYS A 252 20.66 24.01 -46.10
N GLY A 253 20.22 22.85 -45.59
CA GLY A 253 21.01 22.03 -44.65
C GLY A 253 21.08 22.57 -43.21
N LYS A 254 19.95 23.06 -42.67
CA LYS A 254 19.83 23.50 -41.25
C LYS A 254 19.52 22.36 -40.27
N THR A 255 19.11 21.20 -40.79
CA THR A 255 18.77 19.98 -40.05
C THR A 255 19.76 18.91 -40.48
#